data_AF-A0A7K0TM98-F1
#
_entry.id   AF-A0A7K0TM98-F1
#
_cell.length_a   1.000
_cell.length_b   1.000
_cell.length_c   1.000
_cell.angle_alpha   90.00
_cell.angle_beta   90.00
_cell.angle_gamma   90.00
#
_symmetry.space_group_name_H-M   'P 1'
#
loop_
_entity.id
_entity.type
_entity.pdbx_description
1 polymer ?
#
loop_
_entity_poly.entity_id
_entity_poly.type
_entity_poly.pdbx_seq_one_letter_code
_entity_poly.pdbx_strand_id
1 'polypeptide(L)' 'MSEAVEGAAPAPWSVRAPQKWVFSAIALLITVAIVVSAITSIAKDVGGLPPYLMLFVGPVLGGFYIWYFALKKW' A
#
# COMPACT_ATOMS: atom_id res chain seq x y z
N MET A 1 -12.25 -17.91 -36.96
CA MET A 1 -11.57 -18.61 -35.85
C MET A 1 -11.31 -17.56 -34.78
N SER A 2 -12.11 -17.57 -33.72
CA SER A 2 -11.95 -16.63 -32.60
C SER A 2 -10.91 -17.25 -31.67
N GLU A 3 -9.74 -16.62 -31.56
CA GLU A 3 -8.79 -16.92 -30.48
C GLU A 3 -9.50 -16.58 -29.17
N ALA A 4 -10.11 -17.59 -28.55
CA ALA A 4 -10.47 -17.53 -27.16
C ALA A 4 -9.16 -17.32 -26.40
N VAL A 5 -8.99 -16.16 -25.77
CA VAL A 5 -7.88 -15.88 -24.86
C VAL A 5 -8.00 -16.86 -23.69
N GLU A 6 -7.28 -17.96 -23.83
CA GLU A 6 -7.21 -19.04 -22.86
C GLU A 6 -6.51 -18.51 -21.60
N GLY A 7 -7.25 -18.42 -20.49
CA GLY A 7 -6.67 -18.50 -19.14
C GLY A 7 -6.27 -17.21 -18.42
N ALA A 8 -6.82 -16.03 -18.73
CA ALA A 8 -6.68 -14.89 -17.83
C ALA A 8 -7.52 -15.14 -16.56
N ALA A 9 -6.86 -15.55 -15.46
CA ALA A 9 -7.53 -15.70 -14.17
C ALA A 9 -8.28 -14.40 -13.84
N PRO A 10 -9.56 -14.46 -13.44
CA PRO A 10 -10.35 -13.26 -13.22
C PRO A 10 -9.69 -12.40 -12.14
N ALA A 11 -9.63 -11.09 -12.37
CA ALA A 11 -9.01 -10.14 -11.45
C ALA A 11 -9.51 -10.36 -10.01
N PRO A 12 -8.61 -10.37 -9.00
CA PRO A 12 -9.00 -10.58 -7.61
C PRO A 12 -10.11 -9.61 -7.17
N TRP A 13 -11.01 -10.05 -6.29
CA TRP A 13 -12.12 -9.19 -5.82
C TRP A 13 -11.62 -7.86 -5.21
N SER A 14 -10.51 -7.89 -4.48
CA SER A 14 -9.94 -6.73 -3.81
C SER A 14 -9.46 -5.62 -4.75
N VAL A 15 -9.29 -5.91 -6.04
CA VAL A 15 -8.79 -4.95 -7.04
C VAL A 15 -9.90 -4.45 -7.98
N ARG A 16 -11.14 -4.90 -7.76
CA ARG A 16 -12.32 -4.43 -8.49
C ARG A 16 -12.79 -3.09 -7.91
N ALA A 17 -13.50 -2.29 -8.71
CA ALA A 17 -14.14 -1.08 -8.22
C ALA A 17 -15.47 -1.45 -7.52
N PRO A 18 -15.83 -0.77 -6.40
CA PRO A 18 -15.14 0.36 -5.77
C PRO A 18 -14.03 -0.03 -4.77
N GLN A 19 -13.87 -1.32 -4.45
CA GLN A 19 -12.99 -1.84 -3.38
C GLN A 19 -11.54 -1.35 -3.52
N LYS A 20 -11.02 -1.30 -4.74
CA LYS A 20 -9.64 -0.87 -5.00
C LYS A 20 -9.33 0.53 -4.46
N TRP A 21 -10.31 1.45 -4.53
CA TRP A 21 -10.13 2.82 -4.04
C TRP A 21 -10.18 2.88 -2.52
N VAL A 22 -11.05 2.08 -1.91
CA VAL A 22 -11.12 1.94 -0.45
C VAL A 22 -9.80 1.39 0.09
N PHE A 23 -9.28 0.31 -0.49
CA PHE A 23 -8.01 -0.27 -0.04
C PHE A 23 -6.81 0.64 -0.31
N SER A 24 -6.80 1.38 -1.42
CA SER A 24 -5.76 2.37 -1.70
C SER A 24 -5.79 3.52 -0.68
N ALA A 25 -6.99 4.01 -0.31
CA ALA A 25 -7.15 5.05 0.70
C ALA A 25 -6.71 4.54 2.08
N ILE A 26 -7.08 3.32 2.47
CA ILE A 26 -6.62 2.69 3.71
C ILE A 26 -5.10 2.56 3.73
N ALA A 27 -4.49 2.07 2.65
CA ALA A 27 -3.04 1.96 2.54
C ALA A 27 -2.34 3.32 2.71
N LEU A 28 -2.88 4.37 2.08
CA LEU A 28 -2.38 5.73 2.24
C LEU A 28 -2.47 6.22 3.69
N LEU A 29 -3.62 6.04 4.34
CA LEU A 29 -3.83 6.45 5.74
C LEU A 29 -2.88 5.72 6.70
N ILE A 30 -2.71 4.41 6.52
CA ILE A 30 -1.75 3.61 7.31
C ILE A 30 -0.32 4.12 7.10
N THR A 31 0.05 4.43 5.87
CA THR A 31 1.39 4.95 5.54
C THR A 31 1.65 6.27 6.25
N VAL A 32 0.69 7.20 6.18
CA VAL A 32 0.77 8.48 6.89
C VAL A 32 0.88 8.28 8.39
N ALA A 33 0.05 7.40 8.97
CA ALA A 33 0.09 7.09 10.40
C ALA A 33 1.44 6.54 10.85
N ILE A 34 2.05 5.64 10.06
CA ILE A 34 3.39 5.08 10.34
C ILE A 34 4.44 6.19 10.33
N VAL A 35 4.43 7.06 9.30
CA VAL A 35 5.41 8.15 9.19
C VAL A 35 5.27 9.16 10.33
N VAL A 36 4.03 9.55 10.67
CA VAL A 36 3.77 10.47 11.79
C VAL A 36 4.22 9.85 13.12
N SER A 37 3.91 8.57 13.34
CA SER A 37 4.35 7.83 14.53
C SER A 37 5.88 7.79 14.63
N ALA A 38 6.55 7.45 13.53
CA ALA A 38 8.01 7.41 13.44
C ALA A 38 8.63 8.77 13.78
N ILE A 39 8.18 9.86 13.14
CA ILE A 39 8.67 11.22 13.41
C ILE A 39 8.44 11.60 14.87
N THR A 40 7.27 11.28 15.43
CA THR A 40 6.94 11.58 16.83
C THR A 40 7.84 10.82 17.81
N SER A 41 8.12 9.55 17.53
CA SER A 41 9.04 8.73 18.34
C SER A 41 10.47 9.26 18.28
N ILE A 42 10.97 9.62 17.09
CA ILE A 42 12.29 10.23 16.90
C ILE A 42 12.38 11.56 17.66
N ALA A 43 11.37 12.42 17.53
CA ALA A 43 11.36 13.73 18.20
C ALA A 43 11.34 13.64 19.73
N LYS A 44 10.82 12.54 20.28
CA LYS A 44 10.81 12.27 21.72
C LYS A 44 12.02 11.47 22.20
N ASP A 45 12.93 11.12 21.30
CA ASP A 45 14.08 10.23 21.54
C ASP A 45 13.67 8.87 22.13
N VAL A 46 12.53 8.33 21.67
CA VAL A 46 11.96 7.05 22.13
C VAL A 46 12.04 6.02 21.01
N GLY A 47 12.43 4.79 21.37
CA GLY A 47 12.34 3.64 20.49
C GLY A 47 13.60 3.35 19.67
N GLY A 48 14.68 4.13 19.80
CA GLY A 48 15.99 3.82 19.22
C GLY A 48 15.93 3.68 17.69
N LEU A 49 16.38 2.53 17.16
CA LEU A 49 16.43 2.26 15.71
C LEU A 49 15.05 2.12 15.02
N PRO A 50 14.05 1.40 15.57
CA PRO A 50 12.79 1.14 14.86
C PRO A 50 12.09 2.34 14.21
N PRO A 51 11.95 3.52 14.86
CA PRO A 51 11.33 4.69 14.23
C PRO A 51 12.02 5.13 12.93
N TYR A 52 13.36 5.03 12.84
CA TYR A 52 14.09 5.36 11.62
C TYR A 52 13.78 4.35 10.51
N LEU A 53 13.68 3.06 10.83
CA LEU A 53 13.30 2.03 9.86
C LEU A 53 11.87 2.24 9.35
N MET A 54 10.94 2.60 10.23
CA MET A 54 9.56 2.93 9.87
C MET A 54 9.47 4.07 8.86
N LEU A 55 10.39 5.04 8.94
CA LEU A 55 10.45 6.20 8.04
C LEU A 55 10.78 5.81 6.59
N PHE A 56 11.47 4.68 6.38
CA PHE A 56 11.75 4.13 5.05
C PHE A 56 10.76 3.03 4.66
N VAL A 57 10.55 2.05 5.53
CA VAL A 57 9.73 0.87 5.25
C VAL A 57 8.25 1.26 5.07
N GLY A 58 7.75 2.20 5.86
CA GLY A 58 6.38 2.70 5.78
C GLY A 58 6.04 3.24 4.38
N PRO A 59 6.78 4.25 3.87
CA PRO A 59 6.57 4.77 2.52
C PRO A 59 6.76 3.75 1.40
N VAL A 60 7.73 2.84 1.52
CA VAL A 60 7.98 1.80 0.49
C VAL A 60 6.79 0.84 0.40
N LEU A 61 6.32 0.31 1.53
CA LEU A 61 5.15 -0.58 1.56
C LEU A 61 3.87 0.18 1.16
N GLY A 62 3.71 1.41 1.63
CA GLY A 62 2.60 2.28 1.26
C GLY A 62 2.49 2.49 -0.24
N GLY A 63 3.60 2.90 -0.86
CA GLY A 63 3.70 3.07 -2.31
C GLY A 63 3.42 1.78 -3.07
N PHE A 64 3.95 0.64 -2.59
CA PHE A 64 3.67 -0.67 -3.17
C PHE A 64 2.17 -1.03 -3.15
N TYR A 65 1.49 -0.85 -2.01
CA TYR A 65 0.06 -1.16 -1.90
C TYR A 65 -0.81 -0.22 -2.72
N ILE A 66 -0.51 1.09 -2.72
CA ILE A 66 -1.21 2.06 -3.57
C ILE A 66 -1.02 1.69 -5.04
N TRP A 67 0.19 1.35 -5.48
CA TRP A 67 0.43 0.89 -6.84
C TRP A 67 -0.36 -0.39 -7.15
N TYR A 68 -0.31 -1.39 -6.27
CA TYR A 68 -0.98 -2.68 -6.45
C TYR A 68 -2.51 -2.56 -6.61
N PHE A 69 -3.15 -1.72 -5.79
CA PHE A 69 -4.61 -1.54 -5.82
C PHE A 69 -5.07 -0.48 -6.83
N ALA A 70 -4.42 0.68 -6.91
CA ALA A 70 -4.90 1.79 -7.74
C ALA A 70 -4.39 1.73 -9.19
N LEU A 71 -3.12 1.38 -9.39
CA LEU A 71 -2.38 1.63 -10.64
C LEU A 71 -2.10 0.37 -11.46
N LYS A 72 -1.87 -0.78 -10.82
CA LYS A 72 -1.58 -2.03 -11.51
C LYS A 72 -2.80 -2.46 -12.34
N LYS A 73 -2.56 -2.74 -13.63
CA LYS A 73 -3.58 -3.28 -14.53
C LYS A 73 -3.72 -4.78 -14.26
N TRP A 74 -4.96 -5.20 -14.01
CA TRP A 74 -5.38 -6.58 -13.76
C TRP A 74 -6.21 -7.09 -14.92
#